data_AF-A0A2H1W699-F1
#
_entry.id   AF-A0A2H1W699-F1
#
_cell.length_a   1.000
_cell.length_b   1.000
_cell.length_c   1.000
_cell.angle_alpha   90.00
_cell.angle_beta   90.00
_cell.angle_gamma   90.00
#
_symmetry.space_group_name_H-M   'P 1'
#
loop_
_entity.id
_entity.type
_entity.pdbx_description
1 polymer ?
#
loop_
_entity_poly.entity_id
_entity_poly.type
_entity_poly.pdbx_seq_one_letter_code
_entity_poly.pdbx_strand_id
1 'polypeptide(L)'
;MELLLILSVVVAGYAYEKEAKGVTDISFRFRTHLADALLLLAAGKTDYCMIRLEGGRLKLHINLGAGESELSSAKGIHLNDSQWHHVSIIRREANLTMKVDESAVKKRLPGRFFELNIHFGIFLGGQGDFSELFLGHMENFRGCMEDVYYNGVKIIEKARSRSGSVHVEGVTWNCAPEFDADLNSDISFVDEGAYLILPKINSRAGGKWQIEFKTIAQNAIILYNAGGGRGSDFLAVEILEGVIRVKMARGQIVHTVRVNDGQWHKMHLSFYPSMIELTVDNIAMHTRIESGGTRYLDLSDSFYLGGIDSEKQQRAFTKGIKAADSSIMGCIKPIEVDEKIYGLPNAVVTYGVSPKCVWWYPCHLSPGNPPCVPQGVCEQHGVDHFTCKCDSDLCINPDYAEKYKIFSKSSSELELVALFPLTVQEGGVSVITTQNIDVVLDHHKYGVRPSGVVLHVAQSPQHGRIAIDLSLQRNSQQYNFIEGETKSKQFFTLLDLSRDKVRYVHDGSENHQDAIVLDMELIPETKFTLPSYLQGRNTFVLHVNVTPVNDPPVLNLLPGKVLRLTQGTRKVITSDILKAEDPDTAPEDLLYTVLHGKNEAN
;
A
#
# COMPACT_ATOMS: atom_id res chain seq x y z
N MET A 1 -20.95 6.06 -9.52
CA MET A 1 -19.66 6.31 -10.21
C MET A 1 -19.23 4.99 -10.83
N GLU A 2 -19.31 4.87 -12.15
CA GLU A 2 -19.10 3.63 -12.89
C GLU A 2 -17.66 3.59 -13.44
N LEU A 3 -16.67 3.39 -12.57
CA LEU A 3 -15.28 3.34 -13.01
C LEU A 3 -14.91 1.98 -13.61
N LEU A 4 -14.11 1.99 -14.68
CA LEU A 4 -13.45 0.83 -15.24
C LEU A 4 -11.96 1.16 -15.38
N LEU A 5 -11.09 0.34 -14.83
CA LEU A 5 -9.70 0.31 -15.26
C LEU A 5 -9.58 -0.72 -16.37
N ILE A 6 -9.05 -0.31 -17.51
CA ILE A 6 -8.71 -1.24 -18.57
C ILE A 6 -7.19 -1.35 -18.54
N LEU A 7 -6.70 -2.46 -17.96
CA LEU A 7 -5.30 -2.87 -18.05
C LEU A 7 -5.06 -3.73 -19.31
N SER A 8 -6.12 -4.34 -19.86
CA SER A 8 -6.20 -4.95 -21.20
C SER A 8 -7.67 -5.35 -21.49
N VAL A 9 -7.88 -5.96 -22.64
CA VAL A 9 -9.05 -5.89 -23.54
C VAL A 9 -10.41 -6.30 -22.93
N VAL A 10 -11.42 -5.43 -23.06
CA VAL A 10 -12.83 -5.88 -23.05
C VAL A 10 -13.21 -6.20 -24.49
N VAL A 11 -13.24 -7.49 -24.83
CA VAL A 11 -13.85 -7.97 -26.08
C VAL A 11 -15.32 -8.16 -25.80
N ALA A 12 -16.12 -7.12 -25.95
CA ALA A 12 -17.55 -7.29 -26.00
C ALA A 12 -17.92 -7.80 -27.41
N GLY A 13 -17.70 -9.09 -27.62
CA GLY A 13 -18.04 -9.84 -28.83
C GLY A 13 -19.56 -9.95 -29.00
N TYR A 14 -20.27 -8.83 -29.06
CA TYR A 14 -21.68 -8.83 -29.36
C TYR A 14 -21.88 -9.43 -30.75
N ALA A 15 -22.51 -10.60 -30.79
CA ALA A 15 -23.33 -10.98 -31.92
C ALA A 15 -24.52 -10.01 -31.99
N TYR A 16 -24.27 -8.76 -32.40
CA TYR A 16 -25.31 -7.90 -32.92
C TYR A 16 -25.74 -8.55 -34.23
N GLU A 17 -27.00 -8.98 -34.33
CA GLU A 17 -27.62 -9.30 -35.61
C GLU A 17 -27.43 -8.08 -36.54
N LYS A 18 -26.46 -8.21 -37.47
CA LYS A 18 -26.20 -7.34 -38.63
C LYS A 18 -26.85 -5.95 -38.56
N GLU A 19 -26.29 -5.04 -37.76
CA GLU A 19 -26.70 -3.63 -37.80
C GLU A 19 -25.95 -2.90 -38.92
N ALA A 20 -26.62 -2.71 -40.05
CA ALA A 20 -26.28 -1.71 -41.04
C ALA A 20 -26.94 -0.39 -40.62
N LYS A 21 -26.18 0.53 -40.01
CA LYS A 21 -26.73 1.82 -39.54
C LYS A 21 -26.11 3.01 -40.26
N GLY A 22 -26.97 3.92 -40.73
CA GLY A 22 -26.59 5.26 -41.19
C GLY A 22 -26.26 6.23 -40.05
N VAL A 23 -26.42 5.80 -38.80
CA VAL A 23 -26.26 6.61 -37.59
C VAL A 23 -25.30 5.92 -36.62
N THR A 24 -24.37 6.68 -36.05
CA THR A 24 -23.44 6.19 -35.02
C THR A 24 -23.37 7.22 -33.89
N ASP A 25 -23.48 6.75 -32.65
CA ASP A 25 -23.43 7.56 -31.44
C ASP A 25 -22.50 6.90 -30.43
N ILE A 26 -21.37 7.56 -30.11
CA ILE A 26 -20.35 7.02 -29.21
C ILE A 26 -20.05 8.09 -28.18
N SER A 27 -20.07 7.75 -26.90
CA SER A 27 -19.68 8.63 -25.81
C SER A 27 -18.87 7.86 -24.79
N PHE A 28 -17.80 8.43 -24.27
CA PHE A 28 -17.03 7.86 -23.18
C PHE A 28 -16.19 8.93 -22.47
N ARG A 29 -15.80 8.64 -21.24
CA ARG A 29 -14.77 9.40 -20.54
C ARG A 29 -13.54 8.53 -20.35
N PHE A 30 -12.36 9.11 -20.47
CA PHE A 30 -11.11 8.39 -20.24
C PHE A 30 -10.05 9.28 -19.60
N ARG A 31 -9.06 8.64 -18.96
CA ARG A 31 -7.80 9.27 -18.54
C ARG A 31 -6.64 8.30 -18.76
N THR A 32 -5.49 8.80 -19.22
CA THR A 32 -4.27 8.01 -19.45
C THR A 32 -3.04 8.91 -19.50
N HIS A 33 -1.86 8.31 -19.33
CA HIS A 33 -0.56 8.91 -19.61
C HIS A 33 -0.01 8.53 -21.00
N LEU A 34 -0.63 7.56 -21.68
CA LEU A 34 -0.18 7.06 -22.97
C LEU A 34 -0.48 8.07 -24.08
N ALA A 35 0.54 8.40 -24.87
CA ALA A 35 0.39 9.23 -26.06
C ALA A 35 -0.22 8.45 -27.24
N ASP A 36 -0.05 7.13 -27.27
CA ASP A 36 -0.49 6.24 -28.34
C ASP A 36 -1.20 5.04 -27.72
N ALA A 37 -2.47 4.81 -28.07
CA ALA A 37 -3.28 3.72 -27.52
C ALA A 37 -4.59 3.52 -28.30
N LEU A 38 -5.04 2.28 -28.47
CA LEU A 38 -6.37 1.96 -28.99
C LEU A 38 -7.44 2.13 -27.89
N LEU A 39 -8.37 3.06 -28.09
CA LEU A 39 -9.45 3.30 -27.13
C LEU A 39 -10.67 2.42 -27.40
N LEU A 40 -11.17 2.44 -28.64
CA LEU A 40 -12.34 1.68 -29.05
C LEU A 40 -12.24 1.30 -30.52
N LEU A 41 -12.65 0.07 -30.84
CA LEU A 41 -12.79 -0.43 -32.21
C LEU A 41 -14.15 -1.08 -32.38
N ALA A 42 -14.96 -0.56 -33.30
CA ALA A 42 -16.13 -1.26 -33.83
C ALA A 42 -15.75 -1.90 -35.16
N ALA A 43 -15.71 -3.24 -35.21
CA ALA A 43 -15.15 -3.97 -36.34
C ALA A 43 -16.21 -4.76 -37.15
N GLY A 44 -16.19 -4.55 -38.46
CA GLY A 44 -16.87 -5.33 -39.47
C GLY A 44 -15.88 -6.06 -40.38
N LYS A 45 -16.41 -6.72 -41.42
CA LYS A 45 -15.58 -7.42 -42.42
C LYS A 45 -14.74 -6.47 -43.28
N THR A 46 -15.36 -5.37 -43.71
CA THR A 46 -14.75 -4.33 -44.54
C THR A 46 -14.84 -2.95 -43.91
N ASP A 47 -15.80 -2.80 -42.99
CA ASP A 47 -16.15 -1.53 -42.39
C ASP A 47 -15.64 -1.51 -40.96
N TYR A 48 -15.14 -0.37 -40.50
CA TYR A 48 -14.74 -0.21 -39.12
C TYR A 48 -14.84 1.25 -38.68
N CYS A 49 -14.94 1.42 -37.37
CA CYS A 49 -14.82 2.70 -36.70
C CYS A 49 -13.82 2.53 -35.55
N MET A 50 -12.66 3.15 -35.67
CA MET A 50 -11.54 3.00 -34.76
C MET A 50 -11.19 4.34 -34.14
N ILE A 51 -11.10 4.38 -32.81
CA ILE A 51 -10.78 5.56 -32.02
C ILE A 51 -9.49 5.27 -31.26
N ARG A 52 -8.48 6.11 -31.47
CA ARG A 52 -7.16 5.93 -30.86
C ARG A 52 -6.53 7.26 -30.45
N LEU A 53 -5.56 7.19 -29.56
CA LEU A 53 -4.60 8.26 -29.35
C LEU A 53 -3.43 8.08 -30.31
N GLU A 54 -2.97 9.19 -30.89
CA GLU A 54 -1.74 9.26 -31.67
C GLU A 54 -0.98 10.55 -31.33
N GLY A 55 0.19 10.41 -30.71
CA GLY A 55 0.96 11.55 -30.20
C GLY A 55 0.16 12.43 -29.23
N GLY A 56 -0.65 11.82 -28.37
CA GLY A 56 -1.50 12.48 -27.37
C GLY A 56 -2.80 13.08 -27.92
N ARG A 57 -3.07 12.96 -29.22
CA ARG A 57 -4.28 13.50 -29.85
C ARG A 57 -5.29 12.40 -30.17
N LEU A 58 -6.58 12.70 -30.02
CA LEU A 58 -7.64 11.78 -30.40
C LEU A 58 -7.78 11.73 -31.92
N LYS A 59 -7.74 10.53 -32.49
CA LYS A 59 -8.02 10.28 -33.89
C LYS A 59 -9.12 9.26 -34.05
N LEU A 60 -10.06 9.59 -34.92
CA LEU A 60 -11.11 8.71 -35.40
C LEU A 60 -10.80 8.30 -36.85
N HIS A 61 -10.67 7.01 -37.06
CA HIS A 61 -10.53 6.38 -38.37
C HIS A 61 -11.82 5.63 -38.69
N ILE A 62 -12.46 5.96 -39.81
CA ILE A 62 -13.72 5.31 -40.21
C ILE A 62 -13.66 4.88 -41.67
N ASN A 63 -14.02 3.62 -41.91
CA ASN A 63 -14.18 3.07 -43.26
C ASN A 63 -15.58 2.49 -43.39
N LEU A 64 -16.31 2.95 -44.41
CA LEU A 64 -17.69 2.53 -44.74
C LEU A 64 -17.74 1.74 -46.07
N GLY A 65 -16.62 1.11 -46.45
CA GLY A 65 -16.46 0.35 -47.69
C GLY A 65 -15.95 1.16 -48.89
N ALA A 66 -15.76 2.48 -48.76
CA ALA A 66 -15.27 3.37 -49.82
C ALA A 66 -13.85 3.93 -49.56
N GLY A 67 -13.12 3.33 -48.63
CA GLY A 67 -11.81 3.79 -48.18
C GLY A 67 -11.87 4.49 -46.82
N GLU A 68 -10.71 4.61 -46.18
CA GLU A 68 -10.59 5.18 -44.84
C GLU A 68 -10.68 6.71 -44.87
N SER A 69 -11.37 7.27 -43.87
CA SER A 69 -11.37 8.69 -43.56
C SER A 69 -10.92 8.93 -42.12
N GLU A 70 -9.94 9.83 -41.94
CA GLU A 70 -9.46 10.25 -40.61
C GLU A 70 -10.12 11.57 -40.16
N LEU A 71 -10.43 11.69 -38.86
CA LEU A 71 -10.75 12.94 -38.19
C LEU A 71 -9.92 13.04 -36.90
N SER A 72 -9.07 14.07 -36.81
CA SER A 72 -8.26 14.37 -35.62
C SER A 72 -8.94 15.40 -34.72
N SER A 73 -8.68 15.36 -33.41
CA SER A 73 -9.06 16.41 -32.46
C SER A 73 -8.46 17.77 -32.83
N ALA A 74 -8.97 18.85 -32.24
CA ALA A 74 -8.46 20.18 -32.50
C ALA A 74 -6.97 20.30 -32.15
N LYS A 75 -6.23 21.11 -32.92
CA LYS A 75 -4.78 21.31 -32.71
C LYS A 75 -4.53 21.89 -31.31
N GLY A 76 -3.47 21.40 -30.65
CA GLY A 76 -3.05 21.86 -29.32
C GLY A 76 -3.66 21.09 -28.16
N ILE A 77 -4.70 20.28 -28.39
CA ILE A 77 -5.30 19.41 -27.37
C ILE A 77 -4.46 18.13 -27.25
N HIS A 78 -3.86 17.92 -26.07
CA HIS A 78 -3.19 16.68 -25.70
C HIS A 78 -3.98 16.04 -24.56
N LEU A 79 -4.25 14.74 -24.66
CA LEU A 79 -5.19 14.01 -23.80
C LEU A 79 -4.50 12.95 -22.93
N ASN A 80 -3.16 12.97 -22.92
CA ASN A 80 -2.32 12.07 -22.15
C ASN A 80 -1.76 12.74 -20.89
N ASP A 81 -2.52 13.67 -20.32
CA ASP A 81 -2.19 14.47 -19.13
C ASP A 81 -2.67 13.82 -17.82
N SER A 82 -3.19 12.59 -17.89
CA SER A 82 -3.80 11.83 -16.78
C SER A 82 -5.05 12.48 -16.17
N GLN A 83 -5.64 13.50 -16.81
CA GLN A 83 -6.93 14.07 -16.44
C GLN A 83 -8.07 13.37 -17.16
N TRP A 84 -9.28 13.53 -16.62
CA TRP A 84 -10.49 12.99 -17.26
C TRP A 84 -10.91 13.87 -18.44
N HIS A 85 -11.01 13.25 -19.61
CA HIS A 85 -11.56 13.86 -20.81
C HIS A 85 -12.89 13.22 -21.20
N HIS A 86 -13.83 14.01 -21.69
CA HIS A 86 -15.10 13.54 -22.24
C HIS A 86 -15.07 13.57 -23.77
N VAL A 87 -15.37 12.43 -24.39
CA VAL A 87 -15.43 12.28 -25.84
C VAL A 87 -16.86 11.96 -26.25
N SER A 88 -17.36 12.67 -27.25
CA SER A 88 -18.65 12.40 -27.91
C SER A 88 -18.49 12.44 -29.42
N ILE A 89 -18.88 11.36 -30.09
CA ILE A 89 -18.81 11.21 -31.54
C ILE A 89 -20.21 10.91 -32.06
N ILE A 90 -20.68 11.77 -32.94
CA ILE A 90 -22.01 11.71 -33.52
C ILE A 90 -21.86 11.69 -35.04
N ARG A 91 -22.29 10.60 -35.66
CA ARG A 91 -22.40 10.46 -37.11
C ARG A 91 -23.87 10.35 -37.51
N ARG A 92 -24.27 11.13 -38.51
CA ARG A 92 -25.56 11.06 -39.19
C ARG A 92 -25.27 11.07 -40.69
N GLU A 93 -25.37 9.90 -41.31
CA GLU A 93 -24.90 9.61 -42.67
C GLU A 93 -23.47 10.08 -42.93
N ALA A 94 -23.27 11.00 -43.88
CA ALA A 94 -21.97 11.57 -44.21
C ALA A 94 -21.46 12.56 -43.15
N ASN A 95 -22.33 13.10 -42.31
CA ASN A 95 -21.96 14.16 -41.37
C ASN A 95 -21.39 13.54 -40.10
N LEU A 96 -20.12 13.79 -39.85
CA LEU A 96 -19.38 13.29 -38.70
C LEU A 96 -18.96 14.46 -37.82
N THR A 97 -19.31 14.39 -36.53
CA THR A 97 -18.90 15.36 -35.51
C THR A 97 -18.19 14.62 -34.39
N MET A 98 -17.03 15.12 -33.97
CA MET A 98 -16.30 14.65 -32.80
C MET A 98 -16.10 15.85 -31.86
N LYS A 99 -16.59 15.72 -30.62
CA LYS A 99 -16.42 16.67 -29.53
C LYS A 99 -15.51 16.03 -28.47
N VAL A 100 -14.48 16.76 -28.08
CA VAL A 100 -13.57 16.42 -26.97
C VAL A 100 -13.60 17.57 -25.99
N ASP A 101 -14.04 17.30 -24.77
CA ASP A 101 -14.38 18.30 -23.76
C ASP A 101 -15.27 19.39 -24.38
N GLU A 102 -14.85 20.64 -24.44
CA GLU A 102 -15.63 21.72 -25.09
C GLU A 102 -15.30 21.97 -26.57
N SER A 103 -14.33 21.25 -27.14
CA SER A 103 -13.86 21.46 -28.51
C SER A 103 -14.50 20.50 -29.50
N ALA A 104 -15.17 21.02 -30.52
CA ALA A 104 -15.82 20.21 -31.56
C ALA A 104 -15.17 20.39 -32.94
N VAL A 105 -14.96 19.27 -33.63
CA VAL A 105 -14.50 19.19 -35.02
C VAL A 105 -15.54 18.44 -35.86
N LYS A 106 -15.71 18.86 -37.12
CA LYS A 106 -16.70 18.29 -38.04
C LYS A 106 -16.03 17.89 -39.35
N LYS A 107 -16.49 16.81 -39.96
CA LYS A 107 -16.08 16.35 -41.28
C LYS A 107 -17.26 15.77 -42.03
N ARG A 108 -17.27 15.94 -43.34
CA ARG A 108 -18.20 15.24 -44.23
C ARG A 108 -17.45 14.08 -44.89
N LEU A 109 -17.95 12.86 -44.71
CA LEU A 109 -17.33 11.64 -45.24
C LEU A 109 -17.53 11.56 -46.76
N PRO A 110 -16.52 11.11 -47.51
CA PRO A 110 -16.64 10.87 -48.95
C PRO A 110 -17.47 9.61 -49.22
N GLY A 111 -17.99 9.48 -50.45
CA GLY A 111 -18.76 8.30 -50.89
C GLY A 111 -20.25 8.56 -51.03
N ARG A 112 -21.00 7.49 -51.34
CA ARG A 112 -22.47 7.51 -51.54
C ARG A 112 -23.22 6.55 -50.62
N PHE A 113 -22.51 5.63 -49.96
CA PHE A 113 -23.04 4.69 -49.00
C PHE A 113 -22.49 5.05 -47.62
N PHE A 114 -23.38 5.18 -46.63
CA PHE A 114 -23.03 5.65 -45.29
C PHE A 114 -23.44 4.67 -44.19
N GLU A 115 -23.68 3.41 -44.54
CA GLU A 115 -23.96 2.36 -43.58
C GLU A 115 -22.64 1.83 -43.00
N LEU A 116 -22.57 1.71 -41.68
CA LEU A 116 -21.45 1.09 -40.98
C LEU A 116 -21.86 -0.33 -40.59
N ASN A 117 -21.25 -1.35 -41.19
CA ASN A 117 -21.62 -2.75 -40.99
C ASN A 117 -20.70 -3.47 -39.99
N ILE A 118 -21.09 -3.51 -38.72
CA ILE A 118 -20.31 -4.17 -37.65
C ILE A 118 -20.70 -5.65 -37.56
N HIS A 119 -19.71 -6.54 -37.66
CA HIS A 119 -19.90 -8.00 -37.70
C HIS A 119 -19.18 -8.71 -36.56
N PHE A 120 -18.03 -8.18 -36.15
CA PHE A 120 -17.15 -8.80 -35.16
C PHE A 120 -17.33 -8.22 -33.75
N GLY A 121 -18.05 -7.11 -33.63
CA GLY A 121 -18.44 -6.51 -32.35
C GLY A 121 -17.63 -5.27 -31.99
N ILE A 122 -17.60 -4.97 -30.70
CA ILE A 122 -16.95 -3.78 -30.13
C ILE A 122 -15.82 -4.25 -29.22
N PHE A 123 -14.63 -3.70 -29.47
CA PHE A 123 -13.42 -3.93 -28.70
C PHE A 123 -13.07 -2.65 -27.97
N LEU A 124 -12.76 -2.75 -26.68
CA LEU A 124 -12.46 -1.61 -25.83
C LEU A 124 -11.09 -1.80 -25.18
N GLY A 125 -10.23 -0.80 -25.34
CA GLY A 125 -8.88 -0.74 -24.79
C GLY A 125 -7.85 -1.70 -25.39
N GLY A 126 -8.21 -2.49 -26.40
CA GLY A 126 -7.30 -3.33 -27.17
C GLY A 126 -8.07 -4.16 -28.17
N GLN A 127 -7.39 -4.94 -29.00
CA GLN A 127 -8.03 -5.74 -30.07
C GLN A 127 -8.21 -7.23 -29.72
N GLY A 128 -7.60 -7.70 -28.63
CA GLY A 128 -7.65 -9.10 -28.20
C GLY A 128 -7.09 -10.01 -29.31
N ASP A 129 -7.76 -11.14 -29.56
CA ASP A 129 -7.40 -12.06 -30.64
C ASP A 129 -7.76 -11.54 -32.04
N PHE A 130 -8.48 -10.42 -32.15
CA PHE A 130 -8.84 -9.85 -33.44
C PHE A 130 -7.60 -9.24 -34.11
N SER A 131 -7.12 -9.92 -35.15
CA SER A 131 -5.97 -9.48 -35.94
C SER A 131 -6.34 -9.45 -37.42
N GLU A 132 -6.66 -8.26 -37.90
CA GLU A 132 -6.82 -8.00 -39.34
C GLU A 132 -5.63 -7.18 -39.85
N LEU A 133 -5.15 -7.52 -41.05
CA LEU A 133 -3.92 -6.95 -41.60
C LEU A 133 -3.98 -5.41 -41.74
N PHE A 134 -5.18 -4.85 -41.92
CA PHE A 134 -5.39 -3.41 -42.07
C PHE A 134 -5.26 -2.62 -40.76
N LEU A 135 -5.32 -3.26 -39.59
CA LEU A 135 -5.18 -2.58 -38.29
C LEU A 135 -3.73 -2.35 -37.88
N GLY A 136 -2.79 -3.16 -38.40
CA GLY A 136 -1.39 -3.11 -37.99
C GLY A 136 -1.17 -3.52 -36.53
N HIS A 137 -0.03 -3.12 -35.96
CA HIS A 137 0.25 -3.29 -34.53
C HIS A 137 -0.20 -2.04 -33.77
N MET A 138 -1.03 -2.24 -32.75
CA MET A 138 -1.65 -1.17 -31.97
C MET A 138 -1.36 -1.40 -30.49
N GLU A 139 -0.95 -0.33 -29.79
CA GLU A 139 -0.75 -0.37 -28.35
C GLU A 139 -2.10 -0.47 -27.64
N ASN A 140 -2.19 -1.38 -26.66
CA ASN A 140 -3.36 -1.49 -25.81
C ASN A 140 -3.48 -0.24 -24.93
N PHE A 141 -4.71 0.17 -24.64
CA PHE A 141 -4.96 1.24 -23.70
C PHE A 141 -4.64 0.79 -22.29
N ARG A 142 -3.89 1.66 -21.60
CA ARG A 142 -3.62 1.58 -20.17
C ARG A 142 -4.14 2.86 -19.52
N GLY A 143 -5.22 2.75 -18.75
CA GLY A 143 -5.87 3.91 -18.14
C GLY A 143 -7.23 3.57 -17.55
N CYS A 144 -7.99 4.61 -17.23
CA CYS A 144 -9.35 4.45 -16.74
C CYS A 144 -10.33 4.94 -17.80
N MET A 145 -11.44 4.23 -17.95
CA MET A 145 -12.59 4.64 -18.73
C MET A 145 -13.85 4.58 -17.86
N GLU A 146 -14.78 5.49 -18.10
CA GLU A 146 -16.12 5.42 -17.52
C GLU A 146 -17.15 5.88 -18.54
N ASP A 147 -18.43 5.57 -18.28
CA ASP A 147 -19.55 6.05 -19.08
C ASP A 147 -19.40 5.73 -20.58
N VAL A 148 -18.99 4.50 -20.94
CA VAL A 148 -18.80 4.09 -22.34
C VAL A 148 -20.13 3.63 -22.95
N TYR A 149 -20.62 4.41 -23.91
CA TYR A 149 -21.83 4.18 -24.69
C TYR A 149 -21.50 3.96 -26.16
N TYR A 150 -22.16 2.97 -26.77
CA TYR A 150 -22.21 2.78 -28.22
C TYR A 150 -23.67 2.59 -28.65
N ASN A 151 -24.20 3.51 -29.45
CA ASN A 151 -25.59 3.54 -29.92
C ASN A 151 -26.62 3.34 -28.79
N GLY A 152 -26.40 3.97 -27.64
CA GLY A 152 -27.25 3.87 -26.44
C GLY A 152 -27.01 2.63 -25.57
N VAL A 153 -26.11 1.72 -25.97
CA VAL A 153 -25.71 0.56 -25.16
C VAL A 153 -24.57 0.93 -24.22
N LYS A 154 -24.77 0.72 -22.92
CA LYS A 154 -23.73 0.82 -21.88
C LYS A 154 -22.78 -0.37 -21.94
N ILE A 155 -21.60 -0.19 -22.51
CA ILE A 155 -20.65 -1.28 -22.77
C ILE A 155 -20.05 -1.83 -21.48
N ILE A 156 -19.67 -0.95 -20.55
CA ILE A 156 -19.05 -1.34 -19.26
C ILE A 156 -20.02 -2.14 -18.39
N GLU A 157 -21.28 -1.72 -18.26
CA GLU A 157 -22.28 -2.44 -17.46
C GLU A 157 -22.54 -3.86 -17.99
N LYS A 158 -22.64 -4.01 -19.31
CA LYS A 158 -22.81 -5.32 -19.92
C LYS A 158 -21.58 -6.21 -19.74
N ALA A 159 -20.37 -5.63 -19.81
CA ALA A 159 -19.14 -6.35 -19.50
C ALA A 159 -19.09 -6.79 -18.03
N ARG A 160 -19.48 -5.92 -17.10
CA ARG A 160 -19.52 -6.22 -15.66
C ARG A 160 -20.52 -7.32 -15.31
N SER A 161 -21.69 -7.29 -15.94
CA SER A 161 -22.74 -8.30 -15.76
C SER A 161 -22.53 -9.58 -16.59
N ARG A 162 -21.48 -9.63 -17.43
CA ARG A 162 -21.22 -10.71 -18.41
C ARG A 162 -22.47 -11.06 -19.22
N SER A 163 -23.24 -10.05 -19.60
CA SER A 163 -24.52 -10.21 -20.29
C SER A 163 -24.31 -10.36 -21.80
N GLY A 164 -24.64 -11.54 -22.33
CA GLY A 164 -24.48 -11.89 -23.74
C GLY A 164 -23.08 -12.42 -24.06
N SER A 165 -22.68 -12.36 -25.33
CA SER A 165 -21.35 -12.75 -25.79
C SER A 165 -20.34 -11.66 -25.44
N VAL A 166 -19.86 -11.64 -24.19
CA VAL A 166 -18.83 -10.70 -23.73
C VAL A 166 -17.65 -11.48 -23.13
N HIS A 167 -16.46 -11.15 -23.58
CA HIS A 167 -15.19 -11.66 -23.12
C HIS A 167 -14.40 -10.52 -22.47
N VAL A 168 -13.91 -10.75 -21.25
CA VAL A 168 -13.23 -9.74 -20.44
C VAL A 168 -11.93 -10.35 -19.95
N GLU A 169 -10.82 -9.70 -20.25
CA GLU A 169 -9.49 -10.16 -19.87
C GLU A 169 -8.66 -8.98 -19.36
N GLY A 170 -8.01 -9.14 -18.20
CA GLY A 170 -7.10 -8.10 -17.67
C GLY A 170 -7.77 -6.78 -17.28
N VAL A 171 -8.96 -6.83 -16.67
CA VAL A 171 -9.75 -5.64 -16.29
C VAL A 171 -9.97 -5.60 -14.78
N THR A 172 -9.78 -4.44 -14.17
CA THR A 172 -10.22 -4.20 -12.79
C THR A 172 -11.38 -3.20 -12.78
N TRP A 173 -12.42 -3.50 -12.00
CA TRP A 173 -13.70 -2.77 -12.04
C TRP A 173 -13.70 -1.45 -11.28
N ASN A 174 -12.54 -0.97 -10.85
CA ASN A 174 -12.28 0.30 -10.22
C ASN A 174 -11.03 0.90 -10.85
N CYS A 175 -10.99 2.21 -11.03
CA CYS A 175 -9.78 2.89 -11.48
C CYS A 175 -8.69 2.74 -10.41
N ALA A 176 -7.65 1.98 -10.72
CA ALA A 176 -6.66 1.60 -9.73
C ALA A 176 -5.77 2.79 -9.33
N PRO A 177 -5.34 2.85 -8.04
CA PRO A 177 -4.66 4.01 -7.49
C PRO A 177 -3.28 4.25 -8.13
N GLU A 178 -2.68 3.28 -8.84
CA GLU A 178 -1.41 3.52 -9.54
C GLU A 178 -1.50 4.57 -10.65
N PHE A 179 -2.70 4.91 -11.13
CA PHE A 179 -2.89 5.97 -12.13
C PHE A 179 -2.90 7.37 -11.53
N ASP A 180 -2.97 7.48 -10.20
CA ASP A 180 -2.80 8.72 -9.44
C ASP A 180 -1.36 8.88 -8.91
N ALA A 181 -0.51 7.88 -9.14
CA ALA A 181 0.87 7.88 -8.68
C ALA A 181 1.77 8.73 -9.58
N ASP A 182 2.68 9.48 -8.97
CA ASP A 182 3.73 10.19 -9.71
C ASP A 182 4.93 9.27 -10.00
N LEU A 183 5.91 9.80 -10.74
CA LEU A 183 7.13 9.06 -11.09
C LEU A 183 7.98 8.69 -9.87
N ASN A 184 7.86 9.45 -8.78
CA ASN A 184 8.68 9.29 -7.57
C ASN A 184 8.01 8.41 -6.51
N SER A 185 6.77 7.98 -6.77
CA SER A 185 5.99 7.17 -5.85
C SER A 185 6.59 5.77 -5.73
N ASP A 186 6.83 5.33 -4.49
CA ASP A 186 7.22 3.97 -4.19
C ASP A 186 6.17 2.96 -4.70
N ILE A 187 6.61 1.75 -5.00
CA ILE A 187 5.79 0.68 -5.56
C ILE A 187 5.68 -0.42 -4.52
N SER A 188 4.47 -0.69 -4.03
CA SER A 188 4.20 -1.82 -3.14
C SER A 188 3.68 -3.01 -3.93
N PHE A 189 4.26 -4.17 -3.71
CA PHE A 189 3.82 -5.46 -4.25
C PHE A 189 3.02 -6.16 -3.16
N VAL A 190 1.69 -6.09 -3.24
CA VAL A 190 0.77 -6.44 -2.15
C VAL A 190 0.23 -7.85 -2.29
N ASP A 191 -0.19 -8.23 -3.50
CA ASP A 191 -0.78 -9.54 -3.73
C ASP A 191 0.29 -10.60 -3.96
N GLU A 192 -0.05 -11.86 -3.68
CA GLU A 192 0.79 -13.00 -4.02
C GLU A 192 0.99 -13.08 -5.54
N GLY A 193 2.25 -13.20 -5.96
CA GLY A 193 2.60 -13.17 -7.38
C GLY A 193 2.50 -11.78 -8.04
N ALA A 194 2.37 -10.70 -7.26
CA ALA A 194 2.40 -9.33 -7.78
C ALA A 194 3.63 -9.06 -8.63
N TYR A 195 3.46 -8.39 -9.76
CA TYR A 195 4.54 -8.01 -10.66
C TYR A 195 4.23 -6.73 -11.41
N LEU A 196 5.30 -6.11 -11.93
CA LEU A 196 5.25 -4.95 -12.80
C LEU A 196 6.12 -5.21 -14.02
N ILE A 197 5.63 -4.85 -15.22
CA ILE A 197 6.41 -4.91 -16.46
C ILE A 197 6.73 -3.49 -16.91
N LEU A 198 8.01 -3.22 -17.13
CA LEU A 198 8.51 -1.99 -17.76
C LEU A 198 8.73 -2.20 -19.27
N PRO A 199 8.69 -1.13 -20.06
CA PRO A 199 8.98 -1.18 -21.49
C PRO A 199 10.42 -1.65 -21.73
N LYS A 200 10.72 -2.05 -22.97
CA LYS A 200 12.05 -2.49 -23.37
C LYS A 200 13.13 -1.49 -22.96
N ILE A 201 14.06 -1.96 -22.15
CA ILE A 201 15.29 -1.25 -21.78
C ILE A 201 16.42 -1.81 -22.63
N ASN A 202 17.05 -0.94 -23.44
CA ASN A 202 18.12 -1.35 -24.35
C ASN A 202 19.46 -1.50 -23.61
N SER A 203 19.73 -2.70 -23.08
CA SER A 203 21.00 -3.02 -22.40
C SER A 203 21.87 -3.99 -23.19
N ARG A 204 21.89 -3.85 -24.52
CA ARG A 204 22.61 -4.76 -25.43
C ARG A 204 24.11 -4.87 -25.12
N ALA A 205 24.74 -3.79 -24.66
CA ALA A 205 26.16 -3.75 -24.31
C ALA A 205 26.42 -4.00 -22.81
N GLY A 206 25.38 -4.28 -22.03
CA GLY A 206 25.39 -4.12 -20.58
C GLY A 206 24.64 -2.86 -20.15
N GLY A 207 24.58 -2.63 -18.83
CA GLY A 207 23.89 -1.48 -18.24
C GLY A 207 24.26 -1.29 -16.78
N LYS A 208 23.90 -0.12 -16.24
CA LYS A 208 24.07 0.25 -14.83
C LYS A 208 22.72 0.59 -14.22
N TRP A 209 22.28 -0.21 -13.26
CA TRP A 209 20.97 -0.07 -12.64
C TRP A 209 21.10 0.15 -11.14
N GLN A 210 20.30 1.06 -10.60
CA GLN A 210 20.18 1.32 -9.18
C GLN A 210 18.75 1.01 -8.73
N ILE A 211 18.63 0.19 -7.70
CA ILE A 211 17.35 -0.28 -7.16
C ILE A 211 17.40 -0.15 -5.65
N GLU A 212 16.38 0.45 -5.07
CA GLU A 212 16.14 0.48 -3.62
C GLU A 212 14.89 -0.33 -3.32
N PHE A 213 15.00 -1.29 -2.42
CA PHE A 213 13.89 -2.19 -2.09
C PHE A 213 13.87 -2.52 -0.60
N LYS A 214 12.72 -3.01 -0.14
CA LYS A 214 12.46 -3.37 1.26
C LYS A 214 11.59 -4.63 1.31
N THR A 215 12.04 -5.68 2.00
CA THR A 215 11.29 -6.94 2.14
C THR A 215 11.78 -7.79 3.32
N ILE A 216 10.97 -8.76 3.74
CA ILE A 216 11.36 -9.86 4.65
C ILE A 216 11.42 -11.22 3.94
N ALA A 217 11.13 -11.26 2.64
CA ALA A 217 11.07 -12.49 1.87
C ALA A 217 12.45 -13.17 1.83
N GLN A 218 12.48 -14.46 2.20
CA GLN A 218 13.70 -15.26 2.12
C GLN A 218 14.08 -15.58 0.68
N ASN A 219 13.08 -15.82 -0.18
CA ASN A 219 13.25 -16.08 -1.60
C ASN A 219 12.27 -15.19 -2.36
N ALA A 220 12.76 -14.39 -3.31
CA ALA A 220 11.91 -13.56 -4.15
C ALA A 220 12.63 -13.14 -5.43
N ILE A 221 11.90 -12.92 -6.50
CA ILE A 221 12.45 -12.24 -7.68
C ILE A 221 12.34 -10.72 -7.51
N ILE A 222 13.47 -10.02 -7.66
CA ILE A 222 13.48 -8.56 -7.74
C ILE A 222 13.30 -8.13 -9.19
N LEU A 223 14.00 -8.79 -10.12
CA LEU A 223 14.00 -8.42 -11.53
C LEU A 223 14.20 -9.65 -12.41
N TYR A 224 13.49 -9.69 -13.53
CA TYR A 224 13.71 -10.68 -14.57
C TYR A 224 13.55 -10.09 -15.98
N ASN A 225 14.59 -10.20 -16.79
CA ASN A 225 14.54 -9.91 -18.22
C ASN A 225 14.99 -11.15 -18.99
N ALA A 226 14.01 -11.87 -19.56
CA ALA A 226 14.26 -13.03 -20.42
C ALA A 226 14.86 -12.57 -21.76
N GLY A 227 15.42 -13.46 -22.58
CA GLY A 227 15.70 -13.15 -24.00
C GLY A 227 14.60 -13.67 -24.93
N GLY A 228 14.75 -13.53 -26.25
CA GLY A 228 13.70 -13.90 -27.22
C GLY A 228 13.42 -15.40 -27.39
N GLY A 229 14.37 -16.30 -27.07
CA GLY A 229 14.29 -17.72 -27.46
C GLY A 229 14.80 -18.74 -26.45
N ARG A 230 14.75 -20.04 -26.82
CA ARG A 230 15.45 -21.10 -26.08
C ARG A 230 16.96 -20.92 -26.26
N GLY A 231 17.68 -20.79 -25.16
CA GLY A 231 19.13 -20.51 -25.18
C GLY A 231 19.52 -19.03 -25.33
N SER A 232 18.55 -18.10 -25.43
CA SER A 232 18.84 -16.66 -25.41
C SER A 232 19.46 -16.23 -24.07
N ASP A 233 20.13 -15.10 -24.08
CA ASP A 233 20.59 -14.44 -22.85
C ASP A 233 19.40 -14.10 -21.95
N PHE A 234 19.70 -13.85 -20.69
CA PHE A 234 18.76 -13.35 -19.70
C PHE A 234 19.55 -12.66 -18.59
N LEU A 235 18.85 -11.84 -17.82
CA LEU A 235 19.33 -11.29 -16.57
C LEU A 235 18.25 -11.46 -15.51
N ALA A 236 18.63 -12.00 -14.35
CA ALA A 236 17.76 -12.14 -13.21
C ALA A 236 18.47 -11.64 -11.96
N VAL A 237 17.71 -10.94 -11.10
CA VAL A 237 18.10 -10.59 -9.74
C VAL A 237 17.08 -11.21 -8.81
N GLU A 238 17.51 -12.13 -7.97
CA GLU A 238 16.67 -12.83 -7.00
C GLU A 238 17.29 -12.72 -5.60
N ILE A 239 16.44 -12.67 -4.58
CA ILE A 239 16.81 -12.95 -3.20
C ILE A 239 16.74 -14.47 -3.04
N LEU A 240 17.79 -15.08 -2.51
CA LEU A 240 17.82 -16.49 -2.12
C LEU A 240 18.41 -16.63 -0.74
N GLU A 241 17.68 -17.30 0.14
CA GLU A 241 18.08 -17.48 1.54
C GLU A 241 18.45 -16.13 2.21
N GLY A 242 17.74 -15.06 1.82
CA GLY A 242 17.91 -13.71 2.34
C GLY A 242 19.05 -12.87 1.73
N VAL A 243 19.83 -13.40 0.78
CA VAL A 243 20.91 -12.65 0.09
C VAL A 243 20.64 -12.45 -1.39
N ILE A 244 21.18 -11.38 -1.99
CA ILE A 244 20.98 -11.11 -3.42
C ILE A 244 21.85 -12.04 -4.28
N ARG A 245 21.25 -12.69 -5.27
CA ARG A 245 21.92 -13.39 -6.36
C ARG A 245 21.55 -12.75 -7.69
N VAL A 246 22.57 -12.45 -8.48
CA VAL A 246 22.42 -12.04 -9.89
C VAL A 246 22.83 -13.21 -10.76
N LYS A 247 21.97 -13.57 -11.73
CA LYS A 247 22.22 -14.66 -12.66
C LYS A 247 22.01 -14.21 -14.10
N MET A 248 23.01 -14.52 -14.93
CA MET A 248 22.98 -14.40 -16.37
C MET A 248 23.13 -15.78 -17.01
N ALA A 249 22.99 -15.87 -18.34
CA ALA A 249 23.09 -17.13 -19.07
C ALA A 249 24.40 -17.90 -18.83
N ARG A 250 25.51 -17.19 -18.58
CA ARG A 250 26.86 -17.78 -18.50
C ARG A 250 27.61 -17.41 -17.22
N GLY A 251 26.95 -16.76 -16.27
CA GLY A 251 27.61 -16.24 -15.08
C GLY A 251 26.62 -15.96 -13.97
N GLN A 252 27.12 -15.94 -12.74
CA GLN A 252 26.33 -15.58 -11.57
C GLN A 252 27.23 -14.98 -10.50
N ILE A 253 26.66 -14.17 -9.63
CA ILE A 253 27.28 -13.67 -8.40
C ILE A 253 26.25 -13.73 -7.29
N VAL A 254 26.69 -14.14 -6.09
CA VAL A 254 25.87 -14.16 -4.88
C VAL A 254 26.52 -13.21 -3.90
N HIS A 255 25.75 -12.26 -3.40
CA HIS A 255 26.18 -11.29 -2.42
C HIS A 255 26.19 -11.90 -1.01
N THR A 256 26.91 -11.28 -0.09
CA THR A 256 27.04 -11.75 1.31
C THR A 256 26.13 -11.02 2.29
N VAL A 257 25.72 -9.79 1.96
CA VAL A 257 24.78 -8.99 2.76
C VAL A 257 23.39 -9.60 2.71
N ARG A 258 22.78 -9.76 3.89
CA ARG A 258 21.36 -10.12 4.04
C ARG A 258 20.48 -8.90 3.86
N VAL A 259 19.40 -9.07 3.11
CA VAL A 259 18.50 -7.97 2.68
C VAL A 259 17.03 -8.22 3.04
N ASN A 260 16.77 -9.26 3.85
CA ASN A 260 15.44 -9.70 4.25
C ASN A 260 15.11 -9.31 5.70
N ASP A 261 15.56 -8.14 6.13
CA ASP A 261 15.39 -7.62 7.48
C ASP A 261 14.25 -6.59 7.60
N GLY A 262 13.48 -6.40 6.53
CA GLY A 262 12.38 -5.43 6.49
C GLY A 262 12.82 -3.96 6.40
N GLN A 263 14.11 -3.68 6.20
CA GLN A 263 14.67 -2.34 5.99
C GLN A 263 14.94 -2.06 4.51
N TRP A 264 15.12 -0.78 4.20
CA TRP A 264 15.49 -0.35 2.85
C TRP A 264 16.95 -0.69 2.57
N HIS A 265 17.17 -1.48 1.52
CA HIS A 265 18.50 -1.78 0.99
C HIS A 265 18.70 -1.12 -0.35
N LYS A 266 19.92 -0.66 -0.62
CA LYS A 266 20.30 -0.05 -1.89
C LYS A 266 21.25 -0.95 -2.65
N MET A 267 20.86 -1.34 -3.86
CA MET A 267 21.70 -2.11 -4.77
C MET A 267 22.08 -1.32 -6.03
N HIS A 268 23.35 -1.44 -6.44
CA HIS A 268 23.84 -0.99 -7.74
C HIS A 268 24.36 -2.20 -8.51
N LEU A 269 23.79 -2.44 -9.69
CA LEU A 269 24.15 -3.53 -10.58
C LEU A 269 24.78 -2.96 -11.85
N SER A 270 26.04 -3.27 -12.09
CA SER A 270 26.71 -3.07 -13.37
C SER A 270 26.98 -4.42 -14.01
N PHE A 271 26.37 -4.69 -15.16
CA PHE A 271 26.50 -5.97 -15.83
C PHE A 271 26.94 -5.78 -17.27
N TYR A 272 27.82 -6.66 -17.72
CA TYR A 272 28.39 -6.68 -19.07
C TYR A 272 28.53 -8.14 -19.53
N PRO A 273 28.68 -8.41 -20.84
CA PRO A 273 28.86 -9.78 -21.34
C PRO A 273 30.00 -10.56 -20.66
N SER A 274 31.04 -9.87 -20.16
CA SER A 274 32.24 -10.46 -19.56
C SER A 274 32.35 -10.31 -18.04
N MET A 275 31.45 -9.59 -17.38
CA MET A 275 31.54 -9.35 -15.94
C MET A 275 30.22 -8.93 -15.31
N ILE A 276 30.07 -9.21 -14.02
CA ILE A 276 28.99 -8.70 -13.18
C ILE A 276 29.64 -8.02 -11.98
N GLU A 277 29.22 -6.81 -11.69
CA GLU A 277 29.56 -6.06 -10.49
C GLU A 277 28.26 -5.68 -9.77
N LEU A 278 28.18 -6.07 -8.50
CA LEU A 278 27.02 -5.89 -7.65
C LEU A 278 27.49 -5.22 -6.36
N THR A 279 26.92 -4.06 -6.05
CA THR A 279 27.10 -3.39 -4.77
C THR A 279 25.80 -3.43 -3.98
N VAL A 280 25.82 -3.88 -2.74
CA VAL A 280 24.66 -3.85 -1.82
C VAL A 280 25.10 -3.17 -0.53
N ASP A 281 24.39 -2.10 -0.14
CA ASP A 281 24.67 -1.29 1.06
C ASP A 281 26.15 -0.90 1.21
N ASN A 282 26.74 -0.44 0.10
CA ASN A 282 28.12 0.01 -0.03
C ASN A 282 29.19 -1.10 -0.04
N ILE A 283 28.80 -2.38 0.03
CA ILE A 283 29.72 -3.50 -0.15
C ILE A 283 29.68 -3.94 -1.61
N ALA A 284 30.81 -3.78 -2.32
CA ALA A 284 30.93 -4.14 -3.73
C ALA A 284 31.57 -5.52 -3.92
N MET A 285 30.96 -6.33 -4.77
CA MET A 285 31.47 -7.62 -5.22
C MET A 285 31.43 -7.69 -6.74
N HIS A 286 32.39 -8.36 -7.35
CA HIS A 286 32.41 -8.56 -8.80
C HIS A 286 32.87 -9.96 -9.17
N THR A 287 32.50 -10.41 -10.37
CA THR A 287 32.94 -11.66 -10.96
C THR A 287 33.16 -11.49 -12.45
N ARG A 288 34.11 -12.25 -13.01
CA ARG A 288 34.33 -12.31 -14.45
C ARG A 288 33.58 -13.50 -15.03
N ILE A 289 32.98 -13.29 -16.19
CA ILE A 289 32.31 -14.31 -16.99
C ILE A 289 33.31 -14.81 -18.03
N GLU A 290 33.53 -16.12 -18.08
CA GLU A 290 34.44 -16.71 -19.06
C GLU A 290 34.01 -16.36 -20.48
N SER A 291 34.95 -15.74 -21.21
CA SER A 291 34.71 -15.16 -22.53
C SER A 291 34.67 -16.23 -23.62
N GLY A 292 33.57 -16.97 -23.67
CA GLY A 292 33.21 -17.87 -24.77
C GLY A 292 31.98 -17.39 -25.56
N GLY A 293 31.56 -16.12 -25.38
CA GLY A 293 30.25 -15.61 -25.80
C GLY A 293 30.24 -14.38 -26.69
N THR A 294 29.03 -14.01 -27.11
CA THR A 294 28.73 -12.84 -27.91
C THR A 294 29.14 -11.56 -27.18
N ARG A 295 29.57 -10.53 -27.93
CA ARG A 295 29.88 -9.19 -27.37
C ARG A 295 28.65 -8.42 -26.88
N TYR A 296 27.47 -9.03 -26.96
CA TYR A 296 26.18 -8.41 -26.73
C TYR A 296 25.27 -9.37 -25.97
N LEU A 297 24.38 -8.78 -25.16
CA LEU A 297 23.31 -9.48 -24.46
C LEU A 297 22.02 -9.35 -25.26
N ASP A 298 21.44 -10.48 -25.65
CA ASP A 298 20.15 -10.54 -26.33
C ASP A 298 18.99 -10.70 -25.32
N LEU A 299 18.61 -9.57 -24.74
CA LEU A 299 17.49 -9.45 -23.80
C LEU A 299 16.18 -9.09 -24.53
N SER A 300 15.06 -9.53 -23.97
CA SER A 300 13.72 -9.39 -24.53
C SER A 300 13.14 -8.00 -24.27
N ASP A 301 11.93 -7.81 -24.79
CA ASP A 301 11.18 -6.57 -24.66
C ASP A 301 10.44 -6.44 -23.32
N SER A 302 10.39 -7.51 -22.51
CA SER A 302 9.66 -7.51 -21.23
C SER A 302 10.64 -7.50 -20.05
N PHE A 303 10.60 -6.41 -19.30
CA PHE A 303 11.39 -6.21 -18.10
C PHE A 303 10.48 -6.36 -16.88
N TYR A 304 10.56 -7.50 -16.19
CA TYR A 304 9.77 -7.76 -14.99
C TYR A 304 10.45 -7.21 -13.74
N LEU A 305 9.66 -6.65 -12.84
CA LEU A 305 10.07 -6.11 -11.55
C LEU A 305 9.15 -6.66 -10.44
N GLY A 306 9.74 -7.08 -9.31
CA GLY A 306 9.08 -7.55 -8.09
C GLY A 306 8.33 -8.87 -8.17
N GLY A 307 8.19 -9.47 -9.35
CA GLY A 307 7.51 -10.73 -9.60
C GLY A 307 7.65 -11.19 -11.05
N ILE A 308 7.18 -12.39 -11.38
CA ILE A 308 7.10 -12.89 -12.76
C ILE A 308 5.68 -13.41 -12.98
N ASP A 309 5.11 -13.08 -14.15
CA ASP A 309 3.85 -13.65 -14.60
C ASP A 309 3.88 -15.18 -14.63
N SER A 310 2.80 -15.81 -14.16
CA SER A 310 2.68 -17.26 -13.97
C SER A 310 3.07 -18.08 -15.19
N GLU A 311 2.73 -17.62 -16.41
CA GLU A 311 3.06 -18.32 -17.65
C GLU A 311 4.57 -18.33 -17.95
N LYS A 312 5.31 -17.33 -17.44
CA LYS A 312 6.74 -17.17 -17.66
C LYS A 312 7.61 -17.79 -16.57
N GLN A 313 7.03 -18.15 -15.42
CA GLN A 313 7.76 -18.74 -14.28
C GLN A 313 8.49 -20.04 -14.66
N GLN A 314 7.82 -20.95 -15.38
CA GLN A 314 8.42 -22.20 -15.84
C GLN A 314 9.67 -21.94 -16.71
N ARG A 315 9.63 -20.91 -17.55
CA ARG A 315 10.78 -20.51 -18.36
C ARG A 315 11.93 -20.02 -17.47
N ALA A 316 11.65 -19.22 -16.45
CA ALA A 316 12.66 -18.74 -15.50
C ALA A 316 13.30 -19.91 -14.70
N PHE A 317 12.51 -20.88 -14.25
CA PHE A 317 13.03 -22.09 -13.60
C PHE A 317 13.96 -22.88 -14.51
N THR A 318 13.64 -23.04 -15.80
CA THR A 318 14.54 -23.73 -16.76
C THR A 318 15.86 -23.00 -16.98
N LYS A 319 15.92 -21.69 -16.68
CA LYS A 319 17.15 -20.88 -16.65
C LYS A 319 17.89 -20.96 -15.29
N GLY A 320 17.35 -21.72 -14.34
CA GLY A 320 17.90 -21.95 -13.00
C GLY A 320 17.82 -20.76 -12.07
N ILE A 321 16.78 -19.93 -12.26
CA ILE A 321 16.29 -18.95 -11.29
C ILE A 321 15.45 -19.75 -10.30
N LYS A 322 15.75 -19.65 -9.01
CA LYS A 322 15.16 -20.51 -7.98
C LYS A 322 13.96 -19.88 -7.30
N ALA A 323 13.87 -18.55 -7.24
CA ALA A 323 12.77 -17.81 -6.63
C ALA A 323 11.76 -17.28 -7.67
N ALA A 324 11.60 -17.97 -8.81
CA ALA A 324 10.81 -17.46 -9.93
C ALA A 324 9.29 -17.42 -9.68
N ASP A 325 8.81 -18.20 -8.73
CA ASP A 325 7.40 -18.26 -8.28
C ASP A 325 7.06 -17.26 -7.18
N SER A 326 8.07 -16.61 -6.59
CA SER A 326 7.92 -15.80 -5.38
C SER A 326 8.09 -14.31 -5.72
N SER A 327 7.05 -13.51 -5.49
CA SER A 327 7.12 -12.05 -5.57
C SER A 327 7.85 -11.45 -4.36
N ILE A 328 8.26 -10.19 -4.47
CA ILE A 328 9.04 -9.50 -3.43
C ILE A 328 8.24 -9.23 -2.15
N MET A 329 6.90 -9.24 -2.19
CA MET A 329 6.01 -8.99 -1.05
C MET A 329 6.53 -7.85 -0.16
N GLY A 330 6.75 -6.70 -0.80
CA GLY A 330 7.50 -5.58 -0.24
C GLY A 330 7.44 -4.36 -1.13
N CYS A 331 8.37 -3.43 -0.92
CA CYS A 331 8.41 -2.17 -1.65
C CYS A 331 9.64 -2.08 -2.55
N ILE A 332 9.48 -1.47 -3.72
CA ILE A 332 10.57 -1.04 -4.58
C ILE A 332 10.37 0.43 -4.89
N LYS A 333 11.40 1.27 -4.71
CA LYS A 333 11.36 2.65 -5.17
C LYS A 333 11.46 2.70 -6.70
N PRO A 334 11.09 3.81 -7.35
CA PRO A 334 11.38 4.00 -8.77
C PRO A 334 12.84 3.67 -9.08
N ILE A 335 13.05 2.84 -10.10
CA ILE A 335 14.38 2.32 -10.42
C ILE A 335 15.10 3.29 -11.35
N GLU A 336 16.41 3.41 -11.20
CA GLU A 336 17.24 4.17 -12.12
C GLU A 336 18.00 3.21 -13.02
N VAL A 337 17.86 3.42 -14.33
CA VAL A 337 18.39 2.55 -15.38
C VAL A 337 19.12 3.44 -16.36
N ASP A 338 20.45 3.35 -16.38
CA ASP A 338 21.32 4.16 -17.24
C ASP A 338 20.95 5.67 -17.15
N GLU A 339 20.87 6.19 -15.92
CA GLU A 339 20.54 7.59 -15.57
C GLU A 339 19.08 8.01 -15.82
N LYS A 340 18.21 7.08 -16.23
CA LYS A 340 16.78 7.33 -16.43
C LYS A 340 15.94 6.63 -15.36
N ILE A 341 15.00 7.38 -14.77
CA ILE A 341 14.08 6.87 -13.76
C ILE A 341 12.88 6.19 -14.41
N TYR A 342 12.50 5.03 -13.86
CA TYR A 342 11.30 4.28 -14.23
C TYR A 342 10.46 3.98 -12.98
N GLY A 343 9.19 4.40 -13.01
CA GLY A 343 8.23 4.17 -11.92
C GLY A 343 6.88 3.63 -12.43
N LEU A 344 5.84 3.72 -11.60
CA LEU A 344 4.46 3.31 -11.95
C LEU A 344 3.92 3.93 -13.26
N PRO A 345 4.18 5.22 -13.56
CA PRO A 345 3.74 5.81 -14.83
C PRO A 345 4.42 5.22 -16.07
N ASN A 346 5.54 4.51 -15.92
CA ASN A 346 6.23 3.88 -17.03
C ASN A 346 5.82 2.41 -17.21
N ALA A 347 5.07 1.83 -16.29
CA ALA A 347 4.67 0.44 -16.37
C ALA A 347 3.73 0.20 -17.56
N VAL A 348 3.99 -0.89 -18.30
CA VAL A 348 3.10 -1.39 -19.36
C VAL A 348 2.07 -2.38 -18.81
N VAL A 349 2.42 -3.11 -17.75
CA VAL A 349 1.52 -4.04 -17.04
C VAL A 349 1.76 -3.93 -15.53
N THR A 350 0.68 -3.93 -14.77
CA THR A 350 0.67 -3.95 -13.30
C THR A 350 -0.28 -5.05 -12.81
N TYR A 351 0.17 -5.88 -11.87
CA TYR A 351 -0.65 -6.89 -11.21
C TYR A 351 -0.34 -6.91 -9.71
N GLY A 352 -1.37 -6.74 -8.87
CA GLY A 352 -1.23 -6.82 -7.41
C GLY A 352 -0.36 -5.74 -6.77
N VAL A 353 -0.20 -4.58 -7.43
CA VAL A 353 0.62 -3.47 -6.93
C VAL A 353 -0.24 -2.31 -6.43
N SER A 354 0.33 -1.51 -5.53
CA SER A 354 -0.26 -0.25 -5.09
C SER A 354 0.80 0.85 -4.97
N PRO A 355 0.43 2.13 -5.10
CA PRO A 355 1.36 3.23 -4.92
C PRO A 355 1.66 3.49 -3.45
N LYS A 356 2.84 4.06 -3.19
CA LYS A 356 3.44 4.29 -1.87
C LYS A 356 3.82 2.98 -1.19
N CYS A 357 4.82 3.02 -0.31
CA CYS A 357 5.21 1.85 0.46
C CYS A 357 4.24 1.63 1.63
N VAL A 358 3.35 0.64 1.50
CA VAL A 358 2.37 0.28 2.55
C VAL A 358 2.89 -0.82 3.49
N TRP A 359 3.97 -1.49 3.11
CA TRP A 359 4.56 -2.56 3.90
C TRP A 359 5.23 -2.02 5.17
N TRP A 360 4.87 -2.59 6.29
CA TRP A 360 5.37 -2.37 7.64
C TRP A 360 5.59 -3.74 8.28
N TYR A 361 6.81 -4.01 8.76
CA TYR A 361 7.20 -5.32 9.29
C TYR A 361 7.43 -5.29 10.81
N PRO A 362 6.38 -5.20 11.66
CA PRO A 362 6.50 -5.11 13.12
C PRO A 362 7.47 -6.12 13.75
N CYS A 363 7.49 -7.36 13.26
CA CYS A 363 8.36 -8.41 13.80
C CYS A 363 9.87 -8.15 13.55
N HIS A 364 10.22 -7.23 12.64
CA HIS A 364 11.60 -6.97 12.21
C HIS A 364 12.10 -5.55 12.49
N LEU A 365 11.22 -4.57 12.64
CA LEU A 365 11.58 -3.14 12.77
C LEU A 365 12.06 -2.74 14.17
N SER A 366 11.64 -3.45 15.23
CA SER A 366 11.81 -3.00 16.61
C SER A 366 12.58 -4.01 17.49
N PRO A 367 13.88 -4.29 17.23
CA PRO A 367 14.64 -5.19 18.09
C PRO A 367 14.77 -4.70 19.53
N GLY A 368 14.63 -3.39 19.79
CA GLY A 368 14.59 -2.81 21.14
C GLY A 368 13.22 -2.85 21.83
N ASN A 369 12.13 -3.02 21.07
CA ASN A 369 10.77 -3.10 21.61
C ASN A 369 9.90 -4.01 20.71
N PRO A 370 10.10 -5.33 20.75
CA PRO A 370 9.38 -6.25 19.89
C PRO A 370 7.89 -6.29 20.26
N PRO A 371 7.00 -6.58 19.30
CA PRO A 371 5.56 -6.62 19.55
C PRO A 371 5.10 -7.77 20.46
N CYS A 372 5.89 -8.85 20.53
CA CYS A 372 5.59 -10.02 21.36
C CYS A 372 6.47 -10.03 22.60
N VAL A 373 5.99 -10.66 23.67
CA VAL A 373 6.80 -10.96 24.85
C VAL A 373 8.04 -11.78 24.48
N PRO A 374 9.17 -11.71 25.22
CA PRO A 374 10.44 -12.35 24.84
C PRO A 374 10.37 -13.86 24.56
N GLN A 375 9.46 -14.58 25.23
CA GLN A 375 9.20 -16.02 25.04
C GLN A 375 8.23 -16.34 23.89
N GLY A 376 7.62 -15.32 23.28
CA GLY A 376 6.68 -15.46 22.18
C GLY A 376 7.37 -15.45 20.82
N VAL A 377 6.78 -16.16 19.87
CA VAL A 377 7.19 -16.12 18.46
C VAL A 377 6.31 -15.11 17.72
N CYS A 378 6.94 -14.11 17.11
CA CYS A 378 6.27 -13.14 16.25
C CYS A 378 6.17 -13.66 14.82
N GLU A 379 4.97 -13.71 14.26
CA GLU A 379 4.72 -14.06 12.87
C GLU A 379 4.15 -12.85 12.13
N GLN A 380 4.82 -12.42 11.06
CA GLN A 380 4.34 -11.35 10.18
C GLN A 380 3.31 -11.89 9.20
N HIS A 381 2.23 -11.13 8.99
CA HIS A 381 1.18 -11.43 8.02
C HIS A 381 0.76 -10.16 7.29
N GLY A 382 0.53 -10.24 5.99
CA GLY A 382 0.10 -9.08 5.19
C GLY A 382 1.01 -7.86 5.36
N VAL A 383 0.44 -6.68 5.08
CA VAL A 383 1.23 -5.44 4.96
C VAL A 383 1.65 -4.82 6.29
N ASP A 384 0.86 -4.93 7.37
CA ASP A 384 1.15 -4.29 8.67
C ASP A 384 0.72 -5.14 9.87
N HIS A 385 0.40 -6.42 9.65
CA HIS A 385 -0.18 -7.30 10.66
C HIS A 385 0.86 -8.30 11.19
N PHE A 386 0.74 -8.64 12.48
CA PHE A 386 1.51 -9.70 13.12
C PHE A 386 0.64 -10.49 14.11
N THR A 387 1.04 -11.73 14.39
CA THR A 387 0.51 -12.53 15.49
C THR A 387 1.64 -12.97 16.43
N CYS A 388 1.32 -13.04 17.73
CA CYS A 388 2.24 -13.56 18.73
C CYS A 388 1.77 -14.95 19.18
N LYS A 389 2.65 -15.95 19.07
CA LYS A 389 2.41 -17.31 19.55
C LYS A 389 3.19 -17.57 20.84
N CYS A 390 2.47 -17.83 21.93
CA CYS A 390 3.03 -18.23 23.21
C CYS A 390 1.95 -18.93 24.06
N ASP A 391 2.38 -19.55 25.17
CA ASP A 391 1.48 -20.31 26.05
C ASP A 391 0.61 -19.42 26.96
N SER A 392 0.89 -18.11 27.04
CA SER A 392 0.16 -17.15 27.86
C SER A 392 -0.98 -16.48 27.09
N ASP A 393 -2.09 -16.17 27.77
CA ASP A 393 -3.16 -15.33 27.21
C ASP A 393 -2.68 -13.89 26.92
N LEU A 394 -1.62 -13.43 27.60
CA LEU A 394 -0.98 -12.12 27.36
C LEU A 394 0.31 -12.32 26.55
N CYS A 395 0.16 -12.41 25.23
CA CYS A 395 1.28 -12.67 24.33
C CYS A 395 1.92 -11.43 23.71
N ILE A 396 1.20 -10.32 23.76
CA ILE A 396 1.65 -9.01 23.28
C ILE A 396 2.55 -8.38 24.34
N ASN A 397 3.63 -7.74 23.90
CA ASN A 397 4.51 -6.99 24.78
C ASN A 397 3.76 -5.76 25.35
N PRO A 398 3.63 -5.62 26.68
CA PRO A 398 3.00 -4.45 27.30
C PRO A 398 3.69 -3.12 26.97
N ASP A 399 4.95 -3.14 26.55
CA ASP A 399 5.70 -1.92 26.20
C ASP A 399 5.57 -1.55 24.71
N TYR A 400 4.95 -2.40 23.88
CA TYR A 400 4.76 -2.17 22.45
C TYR A 400 3.66 -1.14 22.18
N ALA A 401 4.00 0.14 22.26
CA ALA A 401 3.05 1.25 22.14
C ALA A 401 2.74 1.67 20.69
N GLU A 402 2.45 0.72 19.82
CA GLU A 402 2.10 0.94 18.41
C GLU A 402 0.73 0.35 18.08
N LYS A 403 0.11 0.81 16.98
CA LYS A 403 -1.19 0.25 16.55
C LYS A 403 -1.04 -1.24 16.20
N TYR A 404 -2.04 -2.04 16.53
CA TYR A 404 -2.07 -3.46 16.15
C TYR A 404 -3.48 -4.03 16.12
N LYS A 405 -3.62 -5.26 15.61
CA LYS A 405 -4.92 -5.93 15.43
C LYS A 405 -4.98 -7.24 16.20
N ILE A 406 -6.17 -7.56 16.69
CA ILE A 406 -6.51 -8.81 17.37
C ILE A 406 -7.39 -9.65 16.46
N PHE A 407 -7.06 -10.95 16.37
CA PHE A 407 -7.74 -11.92 15.54
C PHE A 407 -8.38 -13.01 16.40
N SER A 408 -9.33 -13.74 15.83
CA SER A 408 -9.89 -14.92 16.50
C SER A 408 -8.82 -15.95 16.80
N LYS A 409 -8.84 -16.51 18.02
CA LYS A 409 -7.97 -17.64 18.42
C LYS A 409 -8.04 -18.86 17.48
N SER A 410 -9.10 -18.96 16.68
CA SER A 410 -9.35 -20.09 15.77
C SER A 410 -9.28 -19.74 14.28
N SER A 411 -9.01 -18.47 13.93
CA SER A 411 -8.81 -18.03 12.55
C SER A 411 -7.92 -16.78 12.51
N SER A 412 -6.78 -16.88 11.83
CA SER A 412 -5.83 -15.79 11.60
C SER A 412 -6.32 -14.76 10.58
N GLU A 413 -7.48 -14.98 9.94
CA GLU A 413 -8.05 -14.06 8.95
C GLU A 413 -9.22 -13.25 9.51
N LEU A 414 -9.80 -13.68 10.63
CA LEU A 414 -10.94 -13.01 11.24
C LEU A 414 -10.49 -11.92 12.21
N GLU A 415 -10.38 -10.70 11.69
CA GLU A 415 -10.15 -9.48 12.45
C GLU A 415 -11.30 -9.22 13.44
N LEU A 416 -10.95 -9.04 14.72
CA LEU A 416 -11.90 -8.75 15.77
C LEU A 416 -11.86 -7.28 16.18
N VAL A 417 -10.67 -6.80 16.55
CA VAL A 417 -10.44 -5.47 17.11
C VAL A 417 -9.14 -4.89 16.58
N ALA A 418 -9.13 -3.62 16.22
CA ALA A 418 -7.93 -2.82 15.97
C ALA A 418 -7.70 -1.87 17.16
N LEU A 419 -6.47 -1.81 17.65
CA LEU A 419 -6.08 -1.07 18.84
C LEU A 419 -5.15 0.07 18.45
N PHE A 420 -5.44 1.25 18.97
CA PHE A 420 -4.63 2.44 18.82
C PHE A 420 -4.26 2.98 20.21
N PRO A 421 -2.97 3.24 20.49
CA PRO A 421 -2.53 3.74 21.78
C PRO A 421 -3.31 4.98 22.23
N LEU A 422 -3.73 4.99 23.50
CA LEU A 422 -4.30 6.18 24.12
C LEU A 422 -3.17 7.17 24.40
N THR A 423 -3.37 8.46 24.13
CA THR A 423 -2.42 9.50 24.57
C THR A 423 -3.04 10.29 25.72
N VAL A 424 -2.26 10.52 26.76
CA VAL A 424 -2.66 11.28 27.95
C VAL A 424 -1.48 12.11 28.44
N GLN A 425 -1.75 13.25 29.06
CA GLN A 425 -0.74 14.00 29.80
C GLN A 425 -0.56 13.41 31.18
N GLU A 426 0.65 13.52 31.73
CA GLU A 426 0.89 13.19 33.13
C GLU A 426 -0.09 13.93 34.05
N GLY A 427 -0.65 13.20 35.02
CA GLY A 427 -1.72 13.65 35.92
C GLY A 427 -3.06 13.97 35.24
N GLY A 428 -3.13 13.81 33.93
CA GLY A 428 -4.27 14.16 33.09
C GLY A 428 -5.35 13.09 33.01
N VAL A 429 -6.39 13.41 32.24
CA VAL A 429 -7.53 12.53 31.96
C VAL A 429 -7.75 12.47 30.45
N SER A 430 -7.89 11.26 29.92
CA SER A 430 -8.19 11.03 28.50
C SER A 430 -9.41 10.11 28.36
N VAL A 431 -10.23 10.36 27.33
CA VAL A 431 -11.43 9.55 27.05
C VAL A 431 -11.03 8.39 26.16
N ILE A 432 -11.41 7.16 26.54
CA ILE A 432 -11.24 5.98 25.71
C ILE A 432 -12.46 5.87 24.79
N THR A 433 -12.23 5.92 23.49
CA THR A 433 -13.30 5.90 22.47
C THR A 433 -13.14 4.71 21.51
N THR A 434 -14.05 4.60 20.55
CA THR A 434 -13.92 3.63 19.45
C THR A 434 -12.74 3.93 18.51
N GLN A 435 -12.07 5.08 18.65
CA GLN A 435 -10.81 5.35 17.94
C GLN A 435 -9.63 4.60 18.58
N ASN A 436 -9.70 4.29 19.88
CA ASN A 436 -8.66 3.56 20.60
C ASN A 436 -8.91 2.05 20.55
N ILE A 437 -10.18 1.64 20.66
CA ILE A 437 -10.63 0.25 20.58
C ILE A 437 -11.67 0.17 19.46
N ASP A 438 -11.21 -0.11 18.24
CA ASP A 438 -12.07 -0.22 17.06
C ASP A 438 -12.50 -1.68 16.85
N VAL A 439 -13.78 -1.98 17.03
CA VAL A 439 -14.32 -3.33 16.83
C VAL A 439 -14.60 -3.52 15.34
N VAL A 440 -13.59 -4.00 14.61
CA VAL A 440 -13.61 -4.23 13.16
C VAL A 440 -14.62 -5.31 12.76
N LEU A 441 -14.89 -6.27 13.64
CA LEU A 441 -15.88 -7.32 13.41
C LEU A 441 -17.27 -6.72 13.17
N ASP A 442 -17.92 -7.15 12.08
CA ASP A 442 -19.35 -6.91 11.83
C ASP A 442 -20.22 -7.74 12.79
N HIS A 443 -20.23 -7.32 14.05
CA HIS A 443 -20.94 -7.94 15.16
C HIS A 443 -22.47 -7.97 14.94
N HIS A 444 -23.02 -7.04 14.16
CA HIS A 444 -24.44 -7.01 13.81
C HIS A 444 -24.88 -8.24 12.98
N LYS A 445 -24.02 -8.70 12.07
CA LYS A 445 -24.24 -9.94 11.30
C LYS A 445 -24.47 -11.17 12.20
N TYR A 446 -23.90 -11.15 13.39
CA TYR A 446 -24.00 -12.23 14.38
C TYR A 446 -25.05 -11.97 15.48
N GLY A 447 -25.90 -10.95 15.30
CA GLY A 447 -26.95 -10.60 16.25
C GLY A 447 -26.42 -10.04 17.56
N VAL A 448 -25.21 -9.47 17.57
CA VAL A 448 -24.64 -8.79 18.73
C VAL A 448 -24.91 -7.29 18.58
N ARG A 449 -25.44 -6.66 19.63
CA ARG A 449 -25.60 -5.19 19.70
C ARG A 449 -24.32 -4.55 20.25
N PRO A 450 -24.09 -3.24 20.09
CA PRO A 450 -22.98 -2.54 20.75
C PRO A 450 -22.97 -2.71 22.28
N SER A 451 -24.14 -2.84 22.93
CA SER A 451 -24.23 -3.15 24.36
C SER A 451 -23.89 -4.60 24.72
N GLY A 452 -23.87 -5.50 23.73
CA GLY A 452 -23.51 -6.91 23.85
C GLY A 452 -22.03 -7.18 23.54
N VAL A 453 -21.27 -6.18 23.10
CA VAL A 453 -19.79 -6.25 23.06
C VAL A 453 -19.29 -5.75 24.41
N VAL A 454 -18.87 -6.69 25.27
CA VAL A 454 -18.49 -6.42 26.65
C VAL A 454 -16.98 -6.50 26.80
N LEU A 455 -16.38 -5.47 27.39
CA LEU A 455 -14.95 -5.33 27.62
C LEU A 455 -14.70 -5.37 29.12
N HIS A 456 -14.15 -6.47 29.61
CA HIS A 456 -13.77 -6.63 31.02
C HIS A 456 -12.34 -6.13 31.26
N VAL A 457 -12.12 -5.42 32.36
CA VAL A 457 -10.79 -5.01 32.80
C VAL A 457 -10.14 -6.18 33.53
N ALA A 458 -9.32 -6.95 32.81
CA ALA A 458 -8.66 -8.14 33.34
C ALA A 458 -7.47 -7.77 34.24
N GLN A 459 -6.67 -6.79 33.83
CA GLN A 459 -5.61 -6.19 34.65
C GLN A 459 -5.72 -4.68 34.60
N SER A 460 -5.64 -4.04 35.77
CA SER A 460 -5.70 -2.59 35.88
C SER A 460 -4.35 -1.97 35.48
N PRO A 461 -4.37 -0.72 34.97
CA PRO A 461 -3.15 0.04 34.73
C PRO A 461 -2.28 0.20 36.00
N GLN A 462 -0.96 0.33 35.82
CA GLN A 462 -0.02 0.50 36.92
C GLN A 462 0.04 1.94 37.42
N HIS A 463 -0.11 2.90 36.50
CA HIS A 463 0.09 4.34 36.75
C HIS A 463 -1.19 5.16 36.55
N GLY A 464 -2.34 4.50 36.64
CA GLY A 464 -3.61 5.16 36.44
C GLY A 464 -4.80 4.31 36.83
N ARG A 465 -5.98 4.76 36.44
CA ARG A 465 -7.24 4.04 36.66
C ARG A 465 -8.25 4.30 35.57
N ILE A 466 -9.14 3.34 35.37
CA ILE A 466 -10.28 3.47 34.45
C ILE A 466 -11.49 3.93 35.26
N ALA A 467 -12.11 5.02 34.80
CA ALA A 467 -13.36 5.54 35.33
C ALA A 467 -14.46 5.41 34.27
N ILE A 468 -15.59 4.82 34.64
CA ILE A 468 -16.80 4.76 33.81
C ILE A 468 -17.82 5.70 34.43
N ASP A 469 -18.28 6.69 33.68
CA ASP A 469 -19.14 7.76 34.17
C ASP A 469 -20.44 7.22 34.80
N LEU A 470 -20.53 7.29 36.14
CA LEU A 470 -21.74 7.05 36.93
C LEU A 470 -22.47 8.38 37.12
N SER A 471 -23.23 8.80 36.12
CA SER A 471 -24.10 9.97 36.24
C SER A 471 -25.31 9.69 37.16
N LEU A 472 -25.09 9.50 38.47
CA LEU A 472 -26.08 9.65 39.57
C LEU A 472 -25.38 9.90 40.94
N GLN A 473 -24.48 10.87 41.03
CA GLN A 473 -24.24 11.56 42.32
C GLN A 473 -24.18 13.08 42.07
N ARG A 474 -25.34 13.66 41.78
CA ARG A 474 -25.56 15.08 42.05
C ARG A 474 -25.70 15.23 43.57
N ASN A 475 -24.85 16.08 44.14
CA ASN A 475 -24.81 16.53 45.54
C ASN A 475 -23.99 15.66 46.52
N SER A 476 -22.66 15.77 46.44
CA SER A 476 -21.84 16.21 47.59
C SER A 476 -20.39 16.35 47.16
N GLN A 477 -19.73 17.38 47.66
CA GLN A 477 -18.31 17.68 47.46
C GLN A 477 -17.44 16.67 48.25
N GLN A 478 -17.43 15.42 47.82
CA GLN A 478 -16.55 14.41 48.38
C GLN A 478 -16.07 13.52 47.25
N TYR A 479 -14.84 13.78 46.79
CA TYR A 479 -14.09 12.80 46.04
C TYR A 479 -13.93 11.58 46.96
N ASN A 480 -14.71 10.53 46.71
CA ASN A 480 -14.48 9.24 47.36
C ASN A 480 -13.16 8.70 46.83
N PHE A 481 -12.08 8.97 47.54
CA PHE A 481 -10.94 8.08 47.60
C PHE A 481 -11.44 6.75 48.16
N ILE A 482 -11.26 5.67 47.40
CA ILE A 482 -11.66 4.33 47.81
C ILE A 482 -10.39 3.49 47.90
N GLU A 483 -9.76 3.53 49.07
CA GLU A 483 -9.17 2.32 49.62
C GLU A 483 -10.32 1.45 50.14
N GLY A 484 -10.44 0.22 49.65
CA GLY A 484 -11.32 -0.79 50.24
C GLY A 484 -12.46 -1.27 49.36
N GLU A 485 -12.27 -2.48 48.82
CA GLU A 485 -13.28 -3.55 48.74
C GLU A 485 -14.74 -3.15 48.44
N THR A 486 -15.02 -2.61 47.26
CA THR A 486 -16.33 -2.79 46.62
C THR A 486 -16.12 -3.06 45.14
N LYS A 487 -16.55 -4.24 44.66
CA LYS A 487 -16.49 -4.66 43.24
C LYS A 487 -17.33 -3.72 42.37
N SER A 488 -16.78 -2.57 41.99
CA SER A 488 -17.31 -1.77 40.88
C SER A 488 -17.26 -2.59 39.60
N LYS A 489 -18.18 -2.36 38.66
CA LYS A 489 -18.22 -3.09 37.38
C LYS A 489 -16.85 -3.01 36.70
N GLN A 490 -16.10 -4.11 36.72
CA GLN A 490 -14.84 -4.29 36.00
C GLN A 490 -15.11 -4.53 34.51
N PHE A 491 -16.09 -3.84 33.93
CA PHE A 491 -16.42 -3.94 32.52
C PHE A 491 -17.18 -2.71 32.02
N PHE A 492 -16.99 -2.43 30.73
CA PHE A 492 -17.75 -1.44 29.96
C PHE A 492 -18.15 -2.07 28.62
N THR A 493 -19.04 -1.42 27.87
CA THR A 493 -19.50 -1.92 26.58
C THR A 493 -19.03 -1.04 25.42
N LEU A 494 -19.09 -1.54 24.19
CA LEU A 494 -18.87 -0.72 22.99
C LEU A 494 -19.85 0.46 22.93
N LEU A 495 -21.05 0.32 23.49
CA LEU A 495 -22.00 1.42 23.64
C LEU A 495 -21.52 2.51 24.62
N ASP A 496 -20.76 2.13 25.65
CA ASP A 496 -20.19 3.10 26.60
C ASP A 496 -19.00 3.85 25.98
N LEU A 497 -18.15 3.15 25.20
CA LEU A 497 -17.06 3.75 24.42
C LEU A 497 -17.58 4.77 23.39
N SER A 498 -18.59 4.39 22.61
CA SER A 498 -19.22 5.27 21.60
C SER A 498 -20.02 6.44 22.18
N ARG A 499 -20.19 6.49 23.50
CA ARG A 499 -20.85 7.58 24.23
C ARG A 499 -19.87 8.33 25.14
N ASP A 500 -18.57 8.14 24.95
CA ASP A 500 -17.50 8.86 25.65
C ASP A 500 -17.58 8.72 27.17
N LYS A 501 -18.08 7.58 27.67
CA LYS A 501 -18.30 7.35 29.11
C LYS A 501 -17.09 6.77 29.82
N VAL A 502 -16.13 6.24 29.08
CA VAL A 502 -14.96 5.53 29.64
C VAL A 502 -13.78 6.47 29.59
N ARG A 503 -13.10 6.66 30.72
CA ARG A 503 -11.97 7.56 30.87
C ARG A 503 -10.80 6.84 31.53
N TYR A 504 -9.61 7.13 31.07
CA TYR A 504 -8.37 6.84 31.78
C TYR A 504 -7.94 8.08 32.56
N VAL A 505 -7.56 7.89 33.81
CA VAL A 505 -7.05 8.93 34.71
C VAL A 505 -5.65 8.55 35.13
N HIS A 506 -4.67 9.33 34.72
CA HIS A 506 -3.28 9.15 35.10
C HIS A 506 -3.07 9.59 36.56
N ASP A 507 -2.19 8.91 37.31
CA ASP A 507 -1.97 9.17 38.74
C ASP A 507 -1.01 10.33 39.04
N GLY A 508 -0.24 10.77 38.03
CA GLY A 508 0.74 11.84 38.13
C GLY A 508 2.15 11.35 38.48
N SER A 509 2.44 10.08 38.20
CA SER A 509 3.81 9.55 38.26
C SER A 509 4.58 9.77 36.95
N GLU A 510 5.89 9.94 37.09
CA GLU A 510 6.85 10.26 36.02
C GLU A 510 7.16 9.04 35.12
N ASN A 511 6.13 8.48 34.50
CA ASN A 511 6.24 7.40 33.54
C ASN A 511 5.85 7.89 32.14
N HIS A 512 6.36 7.21 31.11
CA HIS A 512 6.06 7.53 29.72
C HIS A 512 5.05 6.56 29.09
N GLN A 513 4.74 5.45 29.79
CA GLN A 513 3.93 4.37 29.28
C GLN A 513 3.16 3.68 30.42
N ASP A 514 1.92 3.34 30.14
CA ASP A 514 1.08 2.48 30.98
C ASP A 514 0.25 1.55 30.08
N ALA A 515 -0.37 0.51 30.64
CA ALA A 515 -1.05 -0.51 29.87
C ALA A 515 -2.29 -1.05 30.58
N ILE A 516 -3.33 -1.35 29.81
CA ILE A 516 -4.60 -1.89 30.31
C ILE A 516 -4.88 -3.22 29.64
N VAL A 517 -5.02 -4.30 30.42
CA VAL A 517 -5.39 -5.61 29.87
C VAL A 517 -6.91 -5.77 29.88
N LEU A 518 -7.49 -5.99 28.70
CA LEU A 518 -8.92 -6.11 28.47
C LEU A 518 -9.28 -7.50 27.93
N ASP A 519 -10.37 -8.09 28.44
CA ASP A 519 -11.01 -9.26 27.85
C ASP A 519 -12.29 -8.86 27.14
N MET A 520 -12.38 -9.09 25.83
CA MET A 520 -13.61 -8.90 25.05
C MET A 520 -14.44 -10.17 24.99
N GLU A 521 -15.72 -10.05 25.31
CA GLU A 521 -16.75 -11.09 25.22
C GLU A 521 -17.93 -10.60 24.36
N LEU A 522 -18.40 -11.45 23.44
CA LEU A 522 -19.55 -11.16 22.58
C LEU A 522 -20.80 -11.86 23.13
N ILE A 523 -21.84 -11.08 23.42
CA ILE A 523 -23.13 -11.56 23.93
C ILE A 523 -24.20 -11.35 22.85
N PRO A 524 -24.65 -12.44 22.17
CA PRO A 524 -25.66 -12.34 21.12
C PRO A 524 -27.06 -12.13 21.72
N GLU A 525 -27.98 -11.62 20.90
CA GLU A 525 -29.41 -11.67 21.20
C GLU A 525 -29.91 -13.13 21.29
N THR A 526 -31.00 -13.36 22.03
CA THR A 526 -31.54 -14.70 22.35
C THR A 526 -31.88 -15.58 21.13
N LYS A 527 -32.02 -15.00 19.94
CA LYS A 527 -32.33 -15.72 18.68
C LYS A 527 -31.08 -16.12 17.89
N PHE A 528 -29.91 -15.68 18.32
CA PHE A 528 -28.65 -15.89 17.61
C PHE A 528 -27.73 -16.79 18.43
N THR A 529 -27.00 -17.65 17.73
CA THR A 529 -25.94 -18.47 18.31
C THR A 529 -24.62 -18.06 17.67
N LEU A 530 -23.65 -17.68 18.51
CA LEU A 530 -22.32 -17.35 18.01
C LEU A 530 -21.63 -18.62 17.48
N PRO A 531 -20.96 -18.54 16.32
CA PRO A 531 -20.06 -19.59 15.87
C PRO A 531 -18.95 -19.85 16.90
N SER A 532 -18.42 -21.08 16.97
CA SER A 532 -17.37 -21.46 17.92
C SER A 532 -16.14 -20.55 17.88
N TYR A 533 -15.80 -20.03 16.70
CA TYR A 533 -14.68 -19.12 16.50
C TYR A 533 -14.88 -17.70 17.05
N LEU A 534 -16.10 -17.34 17.44
CA LEU A 534 -16.46 -16.09 18.12
C LEU A 534 -16.87 -16.31 19.58
N GLN A 535 -16.83 -17.55 20.07
CA GLN A 535 -17.15 -17.87 21.46
C GLN A 535 -15.94 -17.69 22.36
N GLY A 536 -16.19 -17.33 23.62
CA GLY A 536 -15.15 -17.13 24.62
C GLY A 536 -14.66 -15.69 24.70
N ARG A 537 -13.52 -15.52 25.40
CA ARG A 537 -12.90 -14.21 25.64
C ARG A 537 -11.64 -14.05 24.81
N ASN A 538 -11.46 -12.84 24.28
CA ASN A 538 -10.25 -12.44 23.58
C ASN A 538 -9.54 -11.37 24.41
N THR A 539 -8.36 -11.69 24.90
CA THR A 539 -7.53 -10.82 25.75
C THR A 539 -6.63 -9.95 24.88
N PHE A 540 -6.51 -8.67 25.21
CA PHE A 540 -5.60 -7.74 24.53
C PHE A 540 -5.17 -6.59 25.44
N VAL A 541 -4.19 -5.81 24.98
CA VAL A 541 -3.61 -4.69 25.72
C VAL A 541 -3.97 -3.38 25.04
N LEU A 542 -4.59 -2.46 25.76
CA LEU A 542 -4.67 -1.07 25.35
C LEU A 542 -3.49 -0.31 25.98
N HIS A 543 -2.53 0.07 25.14
CA HIS A 543 -1.38 0.89 25.54
C HIS A 543 -1.77 2.35 25.78
N VAL A 544 -1.11 2.97 26.74
CA VAL A 544 -1.29 4.38 27.11
C VAL A 544 0.08 5.06 27.02
N ASN A 545 0.22 5.99 26.09
CA ASN A 545 1.38 6.87 25.98
C ASN A 545 1.16 8.09 26.87
N VAL A 546 2.03 8.24 27.86
CA VAL A 546 2.02 9.35 28.81
C VAL A 546 3.00 10.41 28.32
N THR A 547 2.44 11.56 27.98
CA THR A 547 3.22 12.74 27.62
C THR A 547 3.63 13.46 28.90
N PRO A 548 4.94 13.61 29.16
CA PRO A 548 5.42 14.26 30.38
C PRO A 548 4.95 15.70 30.47
N VAL A 549 4.74 16.18 31.69
CA VAL A 549 4.31 17.54 31.98
C VAL A 549 5.32 18.19 32.90
N ASN A 550 6.13 19.10 32.33
CA ASN A 550 7.27 19.71 33.03
C ASN A 550 6.96 20.19 34.45
N ASP A 551 7.45 19.43 35.42
CA ASP A 551 7.33 19.72 36.84
C ASP A 551 8.54 20.51 37.40
N PRO A 552 8.43 21.10 38.61
CA PRO A 552 9.57 21.78 39.22
C PRO A 552 10.69 20.80 39.62
N PRO A 553 11.96 21.10 39.31
CA PRO A 553 13.08 20.21 39.63
C PRO A 553 13.23 20.00 41.14
N VAL A 554 13.46 18.75 41.56
CA VAL A 554 13.60 18.40 42.98
C VAL A 554 15.06 18.51 43.41
N LEU A 555 15.32 19.37 44.39
CA LEU A 555 16.66 19.53 44.99
C LEU A 555 16.97 18.36 45.94
N ASN A 556 17.91 17.51 45.54
CA ASN A 556 18.39 16.39 46.32
C ASN A 556 19.67 16.79 47.09
N LEU A 557 19.50 17.14 48.37
CA LEU A 557 20.56 17.58 49.27
C LEU A 557 20.80 16.53 50.36
N LEU A 558 22.06 16.09 50.58
CA LEU A 558 22.41 15.23 51.74
C LEU A 558 21.88 15.84 53.06
N PRO A 559 21.41 14.99 53.99
CA PRO A 559 20.92 15.45 55.29
C PRO A 559 22.01 16.21 56.08
N GLY A 560 21.67 17.38 56.65
CA GLY A 560 22.54 18.13 57.58
C GLY A 560 23.55 19.11 56.97
N LYS A 561 23.34 19.58 55.73
CA LYS A 561 24.34 20.33 54.95
C LYS A 561 24.70 21.72 55.47
N VAL A 562 25.85 21.80 56.14
CA VAL A 562 26.68 23.02 56.26
C VAL A 562 27.90 22.85 55.35
N LEU A 563 28.06 23.71 54.34
CA LEU A 563 29.29 23.76 53.54
C LEU A 563 30.39 24.45 54.35
N ARG A 564 31.27 23.67 55.00
CA ARG A 564 32.42 24.22 55.75
C ARG A 564 33.59 24.49 54.81
N LEU A 565 34.13 25.70 54.89
CA LEU A 565 35.24 26.18 54.07
C LEU A 565 36.19 26.99 54.95
N THR A 566 37.49 26.76 54.84
CA THR A 566 38.49 27.58 55.53
C THR A 566 38.56 28.96 54.87
N GLN A 567 38.66 30.03 55.67
CA GLN A 567 38.70 31.39 55.17
C GLN A 567 39.82 31.57 54.12
N GLY A 568 39.48 32.17 52.98
CA GLY A 568 40.41 32.37 51.86
C GLY A 568 40.61 31.17 50.93
N THR A 569 39.96 30.02 51.19
CA THR A 569 40.03 28.86 50.29
C THR A 569 38.85 28.81 49.31
N ARG A 570 38.95 27.95 48.30
CA ARG A 570 37.89 27.68 47.29
C ARG A 570 37.53 26.21 47.28
N LYS A 571 36.27 25.87 47.03
CA LYS A 571 35.78 24.49 46.88
C LYS A 571 34.87 24.40 45.66
N VAL A 572 35.05 23.36 44.87
CA VAL A 572 34.21 23.06 43.71
C VAL A 572 32.88 22.50 44.19
N ILE A 573 31.77 23.00 43.64
CA ILE A 573 30.43 22.44 43.88
C ILE A 573 30.23 21.31 42.86
N THR A 574 30.17 20.08 43.35
CA THR A 574 29.86 18.87 42.57
C THR A 574 28.42 18.41 42.86
N SER A 575 27.93 17.42 42.10
CA SER A 575 26.63 16.78 42.34
C SER A 575 26.50 16.16 43.73
N ASP A 576 27.60 15.86 44.41
CA ASP A 576 27.57 15.42 45.82
C ASP A 576 27.09 16.54 46.77
N ILE A 577 27.33 17.79 46.40
CA ILE A 577 27.05 18.99 47.21
C ILE A 577 25.71 19.62 46.80
N LEU A 578 25.40 19.66 45.51
CA LEU A 578 24.17 20.23 44.99
C LEU A 578 23.73 19.39 43.78
N LYS A 579 22.63 18.67 43.94
CA LYS A 579 22.01 17.87 42.89
C LYS A 579 20.55 18.29 42.79
N ALA A 580 20.09 18.54 41.58
CA ALA A 580 18.68 18.58 41.25
C ALA A 580 18.43 17.42 40.28
N GLU A 581 17.30 16.77 40.44
CA GLU A 581 16.81 15.74 39.53
C GLU A 581 15.46 16.22 38.99
N ASP A 582 15.33 16.13 37.67
CA ASP A 582 14.16 16.51 36.91
C ASP A 582 14.04 15.47 35.78
N PRO A 583 12.97 14.64 35.77
CA PRO A 583 12.76 13.63 34.73
C PRO A 583 12.45 14.24 33.36
N ASP A 584 11.88 15.44 33.32
CA ASP A 584 11.38 16.09 32.11
C ASP A 584 12.37 17.07 31.49
N THR A 585 13.24 17.65 32.32
CA THR A 585 14.26 18.60 31.89
C THR A 585 15.64 17.94 31.84
N ALA A 586 16.29 18.00 30.67
CA ALA A 586 17.66 17.49 30.54
C ALA A 586 18.61 18.20 31.53
N PRO A 587 19.62 17.51 32.08
CA PRO A 587 20.51 18.10 33.10
C PRO A 587 21.21 19.40 32.67
N GLU A 588 21.46 19.58 31.37
CA GLU A 588 22.03 20.79 30.77
C GLU A 588 21.13 22.02 30.82
N ASP A 589 19.82 21.83 30.94
CA ASP A 589 18.81 22.89 30.92
C ASP A 589 18.39 23.36 32.33
N LEU A 590 18.91 22.69 33.38
CA LEU A 590 18.61 23.04 34.77
C LEU A 590 19.36 24.31 35.24
N LEU A 591 18.61 25.32 35.70
CA LEU A 591 19.16 26.59 36.19
C LEU A 591 19.12 26.71 37.72
N TYR A 592 20.29 26.80 38.34
CA TYR A 592 20.42 27.05 39.77
C TYR A 592 20.53 28.55 40.06
N THR A 593 19.61 29.09 40.86
CA THR A 593 19.67 30.48 41.34
C THR A 593 20.06 30.52 42.81
N VAL A 594 21.14 31.24 43.14
CA VAL A 594 21.59 31.44 44.53
C VAL A 594 20.89 32.66 45.12
N LEU A 595 19.94 32.43 46.02
CA LEU A 595 19.27 33.49 46.77
C LEU A 595 20.09 33.88 48.00
N HIS A 596 20.45 35.15 48.12
CA HIS A 596 21.08 35.66 49.33
C HIS A 596 20.01 35.83 50.40
N GLY A 597 20.11 35.05 51.49
CA GLY A 597 19.31 35.31 52.68
C GLY A 597 19.65 36.71 53.21
N LYS A 598 18.64 37.54 53.49
CA LYS A 598 18.84 38.74 54.30
C LYS A 598 19.50 38.29 55.60
N ASN A 599 20.71 38.75 55.87
CA ASN A 599 21.31 38.64 57.19
C ASN A 599 20.34 39.28 58.18
N GLU A 600 19.64 38.47 58.99
CA GLU A 600 19.15 38.95 60.28
C GLU A 600 20.39 39.22 61.13
N ALA A 601 20.89 40.45 61.00
CA ALA A 601 21.85 41.04 61.90
C ALA A 601 21.15 42.21 62.59
N ASN A 602 20.61 41.94 63.78
CA ASN A 602 20.91 42.69 64.99
C ASN A 602 20.60 41.86 66.23
#